data_AF-A0A9P7BZN5-F1
#
_entry.id   AF-A0A9P7BZN5-F1
#
_cell.length_a   1.000
_cell.length_b   1.000
_cell.length_c   1.000
_cell.angle_alpha   90.00
_cell.angle_beta   90.00
_cell.angle_gamma   90.00
#
_symmetry.space_group_name_H-M   'P 1'
#
loop_
_entity.id
_entity.type
_entity.pdbx_description
1 polymer ?
#
loop_
_entity_poly.entity_id
_entity_poly.type
_entity_poly.pdbx_seq_one_letter_code
_entity_poly.pdbx_strand_id
1 'polypeptide(L)'
;MLQEAVDSLLDNGRRGKAMTGANKRPLKSLADMIKGKQGRFRQNLLGKRVDYSGLRPAEEDGAGAVQAVRVRQAAASWPGHHHQGR
;
A
#
# COMPACT_ATOMS: atom_id res chain seq x y z
N MET A 1 -7.10 34.90 -12.52
CA MET A 1 -7.96 33.96 -11.75
C MET A 1 -8.00 32.57 -12.39
N LEU A 2 -8.53 32.36 -13.61
CA LEU A 2 -8.63 31.00 -14.19
C LEU A 2 -7.27 30.35 -14.51
N GLN A 3 -6.35 31.09 -15.15
CA GLN A 3 -5.05 30.55 -15.53
C GLN A 3 -4.24 30.05 -14.32
N GLU A 4 -4.30 30.75 -13.19
CA GLU A 4 -3.62 30.37 -11.95
C GLU A 4 -4.25 29.13 -11.31
N ALA A 5 -5.58 28.99 -11.38
CA ALA A 5 -6.28 27.79 -10.94
C ALA A 5 -5.89 26.57 -11.78
N VAL A 6 -5.75 26.74 -13.10
CA VAL A 6 -5.30 25.68 -14.02
C VAL A 6 -3.83 25.32 -13.77
N ASP A 7 -2.96 26.32 -13.65
CA ASP A 7 -1.52 26.11 -13.39
C ASP A 7 -1.29 25.39 -12.05
N SER A 8 -2.02 25.78 -10.99
CA SER A 8 -1.92 25.14 -9.67
C SER A 8 -2.54 23.75 -9.62
N LEU A 9 -3.59 23.47 -10.39
CA LEU A 9 -4.16 22.12 -10.53
C LEU A 9 -3.16 21.16 -11.17
N LEU A 10 -2.47 21.62 -12.23
CA LEU A 10 -1.53 20.80 -12.98
C LEU A 10 -0.21 20.61 -12.24
N ASP A 11 0.39 21.71 -11.72
CA ASP A 11 1.69 21.69 -11.07
C ASP A 11 1.81 22.81 -10.01
N ASN A 12 1.24 22.54 -8.83
CA ASN A 12 1.21 23.46 -7.70
C ASN A 12 2.64 23.73 -7.19
N GLY A 13 3.07 24.99 -7.24
CA GLY A 13 4.41 25.42 -6.82
C GLY A 13 5.44 25.57 -7.95
N ARG A 14 5.08 25.27 -9.20
CA ARG A 14 5.96 25.57 -10.36
C ARG A 14 6.08 27.08 -10.63
N ARG A 15 5.01 27.83 -10.39
CA ARG A 15 4.97 29.29 -10.53
C ARG A 15 4.56 29.92 -9.21
N GLY A 16 5.54 30.34 -8.43
CA GLY A 16 5.32 31.13 -7.21
C GLY A 16 4.83 30.32 -6.01
N LYS A 17 4.04 30.96 -5.15
CA LYS A 17 3.62 30.41 -3.85
C LYS A 17 2.59 29.30 -4.06
N ALA A 18 2.91 28.10 -3.60
CA ALA A 18 1.99 26.96 -3.69
C ALA A 18 0.67 27.26 -2.98
N MET A 19 -0.44 26.92 -3.63
CA MET A 19 -1.77 27.05 -3.04
C MET A 19 -1.90 26.08 -1.87
N THR A 20 -2.33 26.59 -0.72
CA THR A 20 -2.47 25.82 0.52
C THR A 20 -3.93 25.62 0.87
N GLY A 21 -4.29 24.43 1.35
CA GLY A 21 -5.64 24.16 1.88
C GLY A 21 -5.85 24.70 3.29
N ALA A 22 -7.01 24.38 3.88
CA ALA A 22 -7.39 24.79 5.24
C ALA A 22 -6.34 24.43 6.32
N ASN A 23 -5.65 23.31 6.14
CA ASN A 23 -4.60 22.83 7.05
C ASN A 23 -3.23 23.47 6.82
N LYS A 24 -3.15 24.56 6.03
CA LYS A 24 -1.91 25.27 5.63
C LYS A 24 -0.89 24.39 4.90
N ARG A 25 -1.26 23.18 4.49
CA ARG A 25 -0.43 22.29 3.69
C ARG A 25 -0.62 22.61 2.20
N PRO A 26 0.45 22.59 1.39
CA PRO A 26 0.33 22.71 -0.05
C PRO A 26 -0.60 21.64 -0.60
N LEU A 27 -1.51 22.03 -1.49
CA LEU A 27 -2.37 21.09 -2.18
C LEU A 27 -1.54 20.25 -3.15
N LYS A 28 -1.84 18.96 -3.23
CA LYS A 28 -1.13 18.04 -4.12
C LYS A 28 -1.66 18.21 -5.54
N SER A 29 -0.77 18.50 -6.49
CA SER A 29 -1.13 18.66 -7.90
C SER A 29 -1.28 17.31 -8.60
N LEU A 30 -1.88 17.32 -9.80
CA LEU A 30 -1.96 16.12 -10.64
C LEU A 30 -0.57 15.57 -10.98
N ALA A 31 0.41 16.44 -11.26
CA ALA A 31 1.79 16.04 -11.49
C ALA A 31 2.37 15.32 -10.26
N ASP A 32 2.16 15.84 -9.05
CA ASP A 32 2.65 15.26 -7.79
C ASP A 32 2.00 13.91 -7.43
N MET A 33 0.80 13.65 -7.94
CA MET A 33 0.15 12.34 -7.77
C MET A 33 0.80 11.25 -8.61
N ILE A 34 1.40 11.62 -9.75
CA ILE A 34 2.01 10.67 -10.69
C ILE A 34 3.50 10.51 -10.39
N LYS A 35 4.21 11.62 -10.15
CA LYS A 35 5.66 11.65 -9.93
C LYS A 35 6.06 11.38 -8.47
N GLY A 36 7.34 11.09 -8.25
CA GLY A 36 7.93 10.94 -6.91
C GLY A 36 7.74 9.56 -6.25
N LYS A 37 8.33 9.39 -5.06
CA LYS A 37 8.34 8.11 -4.32
C LYS A 37 6.95 7.67 -3.87
N GLN A 38 6.13 8.62 -3.44
CA GLN A 38 4.72 8.41 -3.10
C GLN A 38 3.77 8.63 -4.30
N GLY A 39 4.31 8.69 -5.51
CA GLY A 39 3.52 8.78 -6.74
C GLY A 39 2.90 7.43 -7.06
N ARG A 40 1.76 7.46 -7.77
CA ARG A 40 1.03 6.25 -8.17
C ARG A 40 1.86 5.28 -8.99
N PHE A 41 2.79 5.78 -9.81
CA PHE A 41 3.66 4.92 -10.61
C PHE A 41 4.50 4.00 -9.72
N ARG A 42 5.23 4.57 -8.76
CA ARG A 42 6.12 3.77 -7.89
C ARG A 42 5.35 2.98 -6.84
N GLN A 43 4.34 3.59 -6.21
CA GLN A 43 3.61 2.94 -5.13
C GLN A 43 2.67 1.84 -5.63
N ASN A 44 1.96 2.08 -6.75
CA ASN A 44 0.88 1.19 -7.18
C ASN A 44 1.23 0.34 -8.39
N LEU A 45 2.13 0.78 -9.27
CA LEU A 45 2.53 -0.05 -10.43
C LEU A 45 3.75 -0.91 -10.11
N LEU A 46 4.66 -0.43 -9.25
CA LEU A 46 5.87 -1.18 -8.87
C LEU A 46 5.82 -1.76 -7.46
N GLY A 47 5.03 -1.17 -6.55
CA GLY A 47 4.93 -1.57 -5.15
C GLY A 47 3.65 -2.32 -4.78
N LYS A 48 3.02 -3.03 -5.73
CA LYS A 48 1.76 -3.74 -5.46
C LYS A 48 1.91 -4.70 -4.30
N ARG A 49 0.92 -4.70 -3.42
CA ARG A 49 0.80 -5.70 -2.37
C ARG A 49 0.42 -7.03 -3.01
N VAL A 50 1.10 -8.08 -2.60
CA VAL A 50 0.91 -9.44 -3.11
C VAL A 50 0.22 -10.25 -2.03
N ASP A 51 -0.86 -10.93 -2.41
CA ASP A 51 -1.58 -11.83 -1.51
C ASP A 51 -0.71 -13.04 -1.12
N TYR A 52 -1.05 -13.70 -0.01
CA TYR A 52 -0.30 -14.84 0.55
C TYR A 52 1.14 -14.52 0.98
N SER A 53 1.46 -13.27 1.27
CA SER A 53 2.71 -12.86 1.91
C SER A 53 2.55 -12.80 3.43
N GLY A 54 3.53 -13.32 4.17
CA GLY A 54 3.53 -13.32 5.64
C GLY A 54 4.88 -12.86 6.18
N LEU A 55 4.88 -11.77 6.95
CA LEU A 55 6.03 -11.35 7.74
C LEU A 55 5.92 -12.03 9.10
N ARG A 56 6.74 -13.04 9.33
CA ARG A 56 6.92 -13.63 10.67
C ARG A 56 8.13 -12.99 11.34
N PRO A 57 8.08 -12.71 12.65
CA PRO A 57 9.26 -12.32 13.42
C PRO A 57 10.35 -13.39 13.27
N ALA A 58 11.60 -12.97 13.15
CA ALA A 58 12.73 -13.89 13.19
C ALA A 58 12.85 -14.45 14.62
N GLU A 59 12.77 -15.77 14.74
CA GLU A 59 12.93 -16.48 16.01
C GLU A 59 14.43 -16.72 16.21
N GLU A 60 15.04 -16.06 17.20
CA GLU A 60 16.46 -16.19 17.52
C GLU A 60 16.70 -17.48 18.33
N ASP A 61 16.65 -18.64 17.68
CA ASP A 61 17.17 -19.87 18.25
C ASP A 61 17.86 -20.72 17.17
N GLY A 62 19.19 -20.71 17.21
CA GLY A 62 20.11 -21.26 16.21
C GLY A 62 20.15 -22.78 16.07
N ALA A 63 19.14 -23.52 16.54
CA ALA A 63 19.11 -24.99 16.48
C ALA A 63 18.02 -25.58 15.55
N GLY A 64 17.10 -24.76 15.01
CA GLY A 64 15.95 -25.26 14.23
C GLY A 64 15.95 -24.95 12.72
N ALA A 65 16.91 -24.16 12.23
CA ALA A 65 16.80 -23.48 10.93
C ALA A 65 16.85 -24.40 9.69
N VAL A 66 17.26 -25.66 9.82
CA VAL A 66 17.41 -26.58 8.67
C VAL A 66 16.15 -27.44 8.41
N GLN A 67 15.13 -27.42 9.28
CA GLN A 67 13.93 -28.28 9.14
C GLN A 67 12.60 -27.53 8.95
N ALA A 68 12.60 -26.19 8.93
CA ALA A 68 11.38 -25.39 8.85
C ALA A 68 11.02 -24.94 7.42
N VAL A 69 11.04 -25.86 6.45
CA VAL A 69 10.19 -25.76 5.24
C VAL A 69 9.24 -26.94 5.22
N ARG A 70 8.46 -27.10 6.30
CA ARG A 70 7.29 -27.97 6.31
C ARG A 70 6.10 -27.06 6.44
N VAL A 71 5.48 -26.72 5.31
CA VAL A 71 4.14 -26.14 5.24
C VAL A 71 3.23 -27.16 5.93
N ARG A 72 3.04 -27.01 7.24
CA ARG A 72 2.23 -27.93 8.03
C ARG A 72 0.82 -27.86 7.49
N GLN A 73 0.35 -29.01 7.01
CA GLN A 73 -1.04 -29.36 6.74
C GLN A 73 -1.94 -29.00 7.94
N ALA A 74 -2.29 -27.72 8.09
CA ALA A 74 -3.21 -27.25 9.12
C ALA A 74 -4.36 -26.43 8.52
N ALA A 75 -4.48 -26.40 7.18
CA ALA A 75 -5.63 -25.85 6.47
C ALA A 75 -6.61 -26.93 5.96
N ALA A 76 -6.36 -28.21 6.27
CA ALA A 76 -7.12 -29.36 5.75
C ALA A 76 -8.22 -29.88 6.70
N SER A 77 -8.64 -29.11 7.70
CA SER A 77 -9.82 -29.43 8.52
C SER A 77 -10.87 -28.32 8.37
N TRP A 78 -11.45 -28.25 7.18
CA TRP A 78 -12.71 -27.53 6.95
C TRP A 78 -13.82 -28.35 7.63
N PRO A 79 -14.59 -27.82 8.61
CA PRO A 79 -15.71 -28.57 9.15
C PRO A 79 -16.81 -28.60 8.09
N GLY A 80 -17.18 -29.81 7.69
CA GLY A 80 -18.21 -30.07 6.69
C GLY A 80 -19.59 -29.53 7.08
N HIS A 81 -20.33 -29.23 6.02
CA HIS A 81 -21.74 -28.87 5.97
C HIS A 81 -22.68 -29.77 6.80
N HIS A 82 -23.72 -29.12 7.36
CA HIS A 82 -25.14 -29.50 7.45
C HIS A 82 -25.53 -30.97 7.69
N HIS A 83 -26.23 -31.20 8.81
CA HIS A 83 -27.64 -31.67 8.91
C HIS A 83 -27.82 -32.53 10.18
N GLN A 84 -28.63 -32.05 11.12
CA GLN A 84 -29.49 -32.95 11.87
C GLN A 84 -30.73 -32.18 12.34
N GLY A 85 -31.83 -32.46 11.64
CA GLY A 85 -33.16 -32.25 12.21
C GLY A 85 -33.54 -33.48 13.00
N ARG A 86 -34.03 -33.28 14.21
CA ARG A 86 -35.37 -33.61 14.69
C ARG A 86 -35.56 -32.97 16.05
#